data_AF-A0A8C2SP07-F1
#
_entry.id   AF-A0A8C2SP07-F1
#
_cell.length_a   1.000
_cell.length_b   1.000
_cell.length_c   1.000
_cell.angle_alpha   90.00
_cell.angle_beta   90.00
_cell.angle_gamma   90.00
#
_symmetry.space_group_name_H-M   'P 1'
#
loop_
_entity.id
_entity.type
_entity.pdbx_description
1 polymer ?
#
loop_
_entity_poly.entity_id
_entity_poly.type
_entity_poly.pdbx_seq_one_letter_code
_entity_poly.pdbx_strand_id
1 'polypeptide(L)'
;MLSASISAHGKVIWPGLEPESLFKKADAGCPTQKDGKFPQTVRVNISISNMNQDTKVAPDISKRSLAPWDYRIDEDQNRFPRLVADAQCRQCVNSAGQLDHSVNTVAIKQEILVLRREPRGCNHSYRLEKKMITVGCTCVTPLIQHQA
;
A
#
# COMPACT_ATOMS: atom_id res chain seq x y z
N MET A 1 42.14 60.72 -29.45
CA MET A 1 41.76 60.94 -28.04
C MET A 1 42.25 59.73 -27.24
N LEU A 2 43.11 60.01 -26.26
CA LEU A 2 43.88 59.08 -25.44
C LEU A 2 43.00 58.31 -24.44
N SER A 3 43.40 57.10 -24.02
CA SER A 3 43.80 56.82 -22.62
C SER A 3 44.12 55.34 -22.40
N ALA A 4 45.19 55.09 -21.64
CA ALA A 4 45.55 53.80 -21.05
C ALA A 4 44.85 53.60 -19.68
N SER A 5 44.79 52.35 -19.17
CA SER A 5 45.44 51.88 -17.92
C SER A 5 44.75 50.67 -17.21
N ILE A 6 45.53 49.59 -17.04
CA ILE A 6 45.83 48.76 -15.83
C ILE A 6 44.71 48.12 -14.94
N SER A 7 44.81 46.77 -14.84
CA SER A 7 44.73 45.81 -13.70
C SER A 7 43.67 45.91 -12.58
N ALA A 8 43.01 44.77 -12.29
CA ALA A 8 42.97 44.16 -10.95
C ALA A 8 42.42 42.71 -10.99
N HIS A 9 43.03 41.83 -10.21
CA HIS A 9 42.60 40.45 -9.94
C HIS A 9 41.28 40.39 -9.15
N GLY A 10 40.52 39.30 -9.34
CA GLY A 10 39.38 38.97 -8.49
C GLY A 10 38.83 37.56 -8.74
N LYS A 11 39.51 36.53 -8.23
CA LYS A 11 39.01 35.16 -8.16
C LYS A 11 38.02 35.08 -6.99
N VAL A 12 36.72 35.07 -7.26
CA VAL A 12 35.71 34.88 -6.20
C VAL A 12 35.56 33.38 -5.94
N ILE A 13 36.19 32.95 -4.86
CA ILE A 13 35.95 31.67 -4.19
C ILE A 13 34.55 31.76 -3.57
N TRP A 14 33.61 30.93 -4.02
CA TRP A 14 32.37 30.71 -3.27
C TRP A 14 32.70 29.79 -2.08
N PRO A 15 32.49 30.21 -0.83
CA PRO A 15 32.66 29.34 0.32
C PRO A 15 31.62 28.22 0.28
N GLY A 16 32.05 27.02 0.64
CA GLY A 16 31.22 25.81 0.65
C GLY A 16 29.96 25.97 1.50
N LEU A 17 28.85 25.49 0.92
CA LEU A 17 27.64 25.19 1.68
C LEU A 17 27.72 23.73 2.12
N GLU A 18 28.11 23.59 3.38
CA GLU A 18 27.99 22.41 4.24
C GLU A 18 26.54 21.86 4.23
N PRO A 19 26.29 20.54 4.08
CA PRO A 19 24.93 20.00 3.90
C PRO A 19 24.09 19.86 5.19
N GLU A 20 24.48 20.43 6.32
CA GLU A 20 23.88 20.08 7.63
C GLU A 20 22.64 20.89 8.07
N SER A 21 22.09 21.79 7.25
CA SER A 21 20.99 22.68 7.72
C SER A 21 19.57 22.37 7.21
N LEU A 22 19.36 21.35 6.37
CA LEU A 22 18.04 21.04 5.81
C LEU A 22 17.04 20.39 6.79
N PHE A 23 17.44 20.08 8.03
CA PHE A 23 16.60 19.32 8.98
C PHE A 23 16.10 20.10 10.20
N LYS A 24 16.32 21.41 10.29
CA LYS A 24 15.83 22.23 11.40
C LYS A 24 15.08 23.49 10.94
N LYS A 25 14.00 23.29 10.18
CA LYS A 25 12.90 24.25 10.21
C LYS A 25 11.75 23.58 10.94
N ALA A 26 11.65 23.86 12.23
CA ALA A 26 10.43 23.54 12.97
C ALA A 26 9.31 24.35 12.33
N ASP A 27 8.37 23.67 11.66
CA ASP A 27 7.17 24.32 11.16
C ASP A 27 6.40 24.90 12.36
N ALA A 28 6.38 26.23 12.43
CA ALA A 28 5.68 26.98 13.47
C ALA A 28 4.19 26.63 13.41
N GLY A 29 3.70 25.85 14.37
CA GLY A 29 2.29 25.48 14.51
C GLY A 29 2.00 23.98 14.68
N CYS A 30 2.99 23.09 14.56
CA CYS A 30 2.77 21.66 14.80
C CYS A 30 2.95 21.30 16.29
N PRO A 31 1.96 20.64 16.94
CA PRO A 31 2.14 20.13 18.30
C PRO A 31 3.28 19.11 18.37
N THR A 32 4.22 19.32 19.30
CA THR A 32 5.27 18.34 19.60
C THR A 32 4.70 17.16 20.40
N GLN A 33 5.16 15.96 20.06
CA GLN A 33 4.68 14.70 20.64
C GLN A 33 5.00 14.64 22.14
N LYS A 34 4.01 14.31 22.98
CA LYS A 34 4.20 14.07 24.42
C LYS A 34 4.78 12.67 24.65
N ASP A 35 5.78 12.58 25.51
CA ASP A 35 6.52 11.37 25.87
C ASP A 35 5.63 10.37 26.64
N GLY A 36 4.95 9.50 25.91
CA GLY A 36 4.32 8.29 26.46
C GLY A 36 5.27 7.09 26.37
N LYS A 37 5.15 6.14 27.30
CA LYS A 37 5.93 4.88 27.34
C LYS A 37 5.84 4.03 26.05
N PHE A 38 4.84 4.31 25.20
CA PHE A 38 4.71 3.79 23.84
C PHE A 38 4.56 4.97 22.87
N PRO A 39 5.28 5.00 21.73
CA PRO A 39 5.16 6.08 20.79
C PRO A 39 3.76 6.09 20.17
N GLN A 40 3.03 7.20 20.31
CA GLN A 40 1.72 7.37 19.67
C GLN A 40 1.81 7.47 18.14
N THR A 41 2.99 7.79 17.60
CA THR A 41 3.29 7.90 16.18
C THR A 41 4.69 7.38 15.90
N VAL A 42 4.89 6.77 14.73
CA VAL A 42 6.18 6.27 14.27
C VAL A 42 6.53 6.93 12.94
N ARG A 43 7.80 7.27 12.75
CA ARG A 43 8.30 7.74 11.45
C ARG A 43 8.66 6.53 10.61
N VAL A 44 7.99 6.38 9.48
CA VAL A 44 8.24 5.29 8.52
C VAL A 44 8.74 5.89 7.21
N ASN A 45 9.84 5.35 6.70
CA ASN A 45 10.30 5.62 5.35
C ASN A 45 9.52 4.69 4.40
N ILE A 46 8.63 5.26 3.60
CA ILE A 46 7.78 4.51 2.66
C ILE A 46 8.47 4.39 1.29
N SER A 47 9.80 4.33 1.25
CA SER A 47 10.51 3.97 0.01
C SER A 47 10.23 2.51 -0.29
N ILE A 48 9.28 2.28 -1.20
CA ILE A 48 8.89 0.93 -1.61
C ILE A 48 9.97 0.43 -2.58
N SER A 49 11.02 -0.14 -2.01
CA SER A 49 12.17 -0.68 -2.74
C SER A 49 11.84 -1.97 -3.50
N ASN A 50 10.81 -2.68 -3.04
CA ASN A 50 10.36 -3.92 -3.66
C ASN A 50 8.85 -3.81 -3.95
N MET A 51 8.53 -3.19 -5.07
CA MET A 51 7.28 -3.50 -5.77
C MET A 51 7.47 -4.93 -6.24
N ASN A 52 7.11 -5.93 -5.42
CA ASN A 52 7.02 -7.31 -5.88
C ASN A 52 6.14 -7.25 -7.11
N GLN A 53 6.81 -7.27 -8.26
CA GLN A 53 6.29 -7.15 -9.60
C GLN A 53 5.14 -8.13 -9.64
N ASP A 54 3.92 -7.61 -9.91
CA ASP A 54 2.66 -8.35 -10.09
C ASP A 54 2.90 -9.83 -9.82
N THR A 55 2.71 -10.31 -8.58
CA THR A 55 2.92 -11.73 -8.28
C THR A 55 2.15 -12.45 -9.37
N LYS A 56 2.86 -13.03 -10.35
CA LYS A 56 2.27 -13.61 -11.54
C LYS A 56 1.63 -14.90 -11.06
N VAL A 57 0.52 -14.76 -10.33
CA VAL A 57 -0.53 -15.75 -10.24
C VAL A 57 -0.66 -16.23 -11.67
N ALA A 58 -0.42 -17.53 -11.88
CA ALA A 58 -0.37 -18.08 -13.22
C ALA A 58 -1.57 -17.52 -14.01
N PRO A 59 -1.34 -17.02 -15.24
CA PRO A 59 -2.40 -16.37 -15.98
C PRO A 59 -3.68 -17.19 -15.88
N ASP A 60 -4.75 -16.54 -15.45
CA ASP A 60 -6.10 -17.11 -15.47
C ASP A 60 -6.48 -18.13 -14.38
N ILE A 61 -5.75 -18.24 -13.26
CA ILE A 61 -6.17 -19.13 -12.14
C ILE A 61 -7.62 -18.87 -11.71
N SER A 62 -8.05 -17.60 -11.67
CA SER A 62 -9.42 -17.23 -11.27
C SER A 62 -10.51 -17.78 -12.20
N LYS A 63 -10.19 -18.04 -13.48
CA LYS A 63 -11.13 -18.64 -14.44
C LYS A 63 -10.96 -20.15 -14.59
N ARG A 64 -9.78 -20.68 -14.26
CA ARG A 64 -9.46 -22.12 -14.35
C ARG A 64 -9.72 -22.90 -13.06
N SER A 65 -9.97 -22.21 -11.96
CA SER A 65 -10.38 -22.81 -10.68
C SER A 65 -11.75 -23.48 -10.81
N LEU A 66 -11.94 -24.61 -10.11
CA LEU A 66 -13.27 -25.21 -9.93
C LEU A 66 -14.20 -24.30 -9.12
N ALA A 67 -13.65 -23.42 -8.28
CA ALA A 67 -14.37 -22.29 -7.69
C ALA A 67 -13.90 -21.00 -8.38
N PRO A 68 -14.51 -20.58 -9.50
CA PRO A 68 -14.05 -19.41 -10.22
C PRO A 68 -14.42 -18.10 -9.50
N TRP A 69 -13.69 -17.02 -9.79
CA TRP A 69 -13.98 -15.69 -9.25
C TRP A 69 -13.61 -14.57 -10.21
N ASP A 70 -14.22 -13.40 -9.97
CA ASP A 70 -13.90 -12.14 -10.63
C ASP A 70 -13.36 -11.15 -9.59
N TYR A 71 -12.47 -10.24 -9.97
CA TYR A 71 -11.96 -9.23 -9.05
C TYR A 71 -12.80 -7.96 -9.10
N ARG A 72 -13.28 -7.52 -7.93
CA ARG A 72 -13.75 -6.15 -7.73
C ARG A 72 -12.58 -5.29 -7.28
N ILE A 73 -12.35 -4.18 -7.96
CA ILE A 73 -11.31 -3.23 -7.56
C ILE A 73 -11.89 -2.24 -6.55
N ASP A 74 -11.40 -2.30 -5.31
CA ASP A 74 -11.64 -1.32 -4.24
C ASP A 74 -10.61 -0.19 -4.38
N GLU A 75 -11.09 0.99 -4.76
CA GLU A 75 -10.28 2.19 -4.95
C GLU A 75 -10.54 3.22 -3.85
N ASP A 76 -9.46 3.67 -3.19
CA ASP A 76 -9.50 4.73 -2.18
C ASP A 76 -8.31 5.68 -2.36
N GLN A 77 -8.60 6.94 -2.73
CA GLN A 77 -7.58 7.97 -2.98
C GLN A 77 -6.80 8.37 -1.73
N ASN A 78 -7.35 8.12 -0.54
CA ASN A 78 -6.73 8.44 0.73
C ASN A 78 -6.03 7.22 1.35
N ARG A 79 -5.83 6.13 0.58
CA ARG A 79 -5.23 4.89 1.06
C ARG A 79 -4.02 4.48 0.23
N PHE A 80 -3.05 3.85 0.88
CA PHE A 80 -2.00 3.08 0.23
C PHE A 80 -2.11 1.59 0.63
N PRO A 81 -2.13 0.64 -0.33
CA PRO A 81 -2.27 0.88 -1.78
C PRO A 81 -3.65 1.46 -2.12
N ARG A 82 -3.68 2.31 -3.15
CA ARG A 82 -4.92 2.97 -3.63
C ARG A 82 -5.92 1.95 -4.14
N LEU A 83 -5.43 1.03 -4.98
CA LEU A 83 -6.20 -0.05 -5.57
C LEU A 83 -5.96 -1.33 -4.79
N VAL A 84 -7.05 -1.99 -4.41
CA VAL A 84 -7.04 -3.31 -3.77
C VAL A 84 -8.01 -4.21 -4.54
N ALA A 85 -7.53 -5.33 -5.06
CA ALA A 85 -8.38 -6.31 -5.72
C ALA A 85 -9.03 -7.23 -4.67
N ASP A 86 -10.35 -7.39 -4.74
CA ASP A 86 -11.14 -8.21 -3.82
C ASP A 86 -11.99 -9.21 -4.62
N ALA A 87 -11.69 -10.50 -4.46
CA ALA A 87 -12.32 -11.56 -5.23
C ALA A 87 -13.81 -11.73 -4.89
N GLN A 88 -14.63 -11.87 -5.93
CA GLN A 88 -16.05 -12.17 -5.87
C GLN A 88 -16.26 -13.59 -6.38
N CYS A 89 -16.63 -14.49 -5.47
CA CYS A 89 -16.74 -15.91 -5.76
C CYS A 89 -18.01 -16.25 -6.55
N ARG A 90 -17.87 -17.18 -7.50
CA ARG A 90 -18.99 -17.85 -8.18
C ARG A 90 -19.17 -19.28 -7.67
N GLN A 91 -20.28 -19.93 -7.99
CA GLN A 91 -20.52 -21.31 -7.59
C GLN A 91 -19.47 -22.28 -8.17
N CYS A 92 -19.19 -23.35 -7.42
CA CYS A 92 -18.31 -24.41 -7.85
C CYS A 92 -18.82 -25.10 -9.12
N VAL A 93 -17.89 -25.50 -9.97
CA VAL A 93 -18.15 -26.26 -11.19
C VAL A 93 -17.38 -27.57 -11.18
N ASN A 94 -17.93 -28.59 -11.84
CA ASN A 94 -17.27 -29.87 -12.05
C ASN A 94 -16.35 -29.83 -13.30
N SER A 95 -15.70 -30.96 -13.62
CA SER A 95 -14.79 -31.07 -14.78
C SER A 95 -15.47 -30.85 -16.13
N ALA A 96 -16.80 -30.98 -16.22
CA ALA A 96 -17.58 -30.66 -17.41
C ALA A 96 -17.99 -29.18 -17.49
N GLY A 97 -17.62 -28.36 -16.50
CA GLY A 97 -17.99 -26.95 -16.42
C GLY A 97 -19.43 -26.70 -15.97
N GLN A 98 -20.11 -27.71 -15.43
CA GLN A 98 -21.48 -27.60 -14.90
C GLN A 98 -21.44 -27.30 -13.41
N LEU A 99 -22.49 -26.63 -12.90
CA LEU A 99 -22.63 -26.36 -11.47
C LEU A 99 -22.58 -27.65 -10.65
N ASP A 100 -21.73 -27.66 -9.63
CA ASP A 100 -21.61 -28.77 -8.70
C ASP A 100 -22.23 -28.41 -7.35
N HIS A 101 -23.44 -28.91 -7.12
CA HIS A 101 -24.19 -28.71 -5.87
C HIS A 101 -23.73 -29.63 -4.73
N SER A 102 -22.82 -30.56 -4.98
CA SER A 102 -22.28 -31.45 -3.95
C SER A 102 -21.20 -30.78 -3.09
N VAL A 103 -20.71 -29.61 -3.51
CA VAL A 103 -19.67 -28.82 -2.84
C VAL A 103 -20.13 -27.37 -2.64
N ASN A 104 -19.47 -26.66 -1.72
CA ASN A 104 -19.73 -25.26 -1.45
C ASN A 104 -18.54 -24.41 -1.88
N THR A 105 -18.81 -23.27 -2.51
CA THR A 105 -17.79 -22.24 -2.72
C THR A 105 -17.55 -21.48 -1.43
N VAL A 106 -16.29 -21.32 -1.04
CA VAL A 106 -15.88 -20.47 0.09
C VAL A 106 -14.78 -19.48 -0.32
N ALA A 107 -14.89 -18.28 0.24
CA ALA A 107 -13.95 -17.18 0.04
C ALA A 107 -12.70 -17.38 0.91
N ILE A 108 -11.51 -17.33 0.31
CA ILE A 108 -10.24 -17.32 1.03
C ILE A 108 -9.92 -15.88 1.38
N LYS A 109 -9.87 -15.57 2.68
CA LYS A 109 -9.66 -14.22 3.18
C LYS A 109 -8.25 -14.03 3.72
N GLN A 110 -7.71 -12.83 3.56
CA GLN A 110 -6.40 -12.42 4.06
C GLN A 110 -6.50 -11.05 4.74
N GLU A 111 -5.84 -10.90 5.89
CA GLU A 111 -5.63 -9.58 6.50
C GLU A 111 -4.42 -8.91 5.84
N ILE A 112 -4.64 -7.71 5.30
CA ILE A 112 -3.60 -6.86 4.74
C ILE A 112 -3.48 -5.57 5.56
N LEU A 113 -2.29 -4.99 5.56
CA LEU A 113 -2.03 -3.68 6.13
C LEU A 113 -2.23 -2.60 5.06
N VAL A 114 -2.95 -1.54 5.42
CA VAL A 114 -3.15 -0.37 4.57
C VAL A 114 -2.83 0.90 5.34
N LEU A 115 -2.27 1.89 4.67
CA LEU A 115 -2.01 3.21 5.25
C LEU A 115 -3.09 4.17 4.80
N ARG A 116 -3.86 4.74 5.73
CA ARG A 116 -4.87 5.76 5.43
C ARG A 116 -4.35 7.14 5.80
N ARG A 117 -4.44 8.08 4.87
CA ARG A 117 -4.08 9.49 5.06
C ARG A 117 -5.13 10.15 5.94
N GLU A 118 -4.67 10.84 6.98
CA GLU A 118 -5.52 11.61 7.89
C GLU A 118 -5.07 13.09 7.92
N PRO A 119 -6.00 14.04 7.74
CA PRO A 119 -5.70 15.45 7.95
C PRO A 119 -5.55 15.71 9.46
N ARG A 120 -4.32 15.86 9.95
CA ARG A 120 -4.03 16.30 11.31
C ARG A 120 -3.14 17.53 11.29
N GLY A 121 -3.75 18.71 11.34
CA GLY A 121 -3.03 19.99 11.35
C GLY A 121 -2.18 20.19 10.09
N CYS A 122 -0.95 20.67 10.25
CA CYS A 122 -0.07 21.03 9.12
C CYS A 122 0.66 19.83 8.48
N ASN A 123 0.67 18.66 9.11
CA ASN A 123 1.39 17.48 8.60
C ASN A 123 0.40 16.42 8.10
N HIS A 124 0.71 15.83 6.94
CA HIS A 124 0.04 14.61 6.50
C HIS A 124 0.44 13.47 7.43
N SER A 125 -0.50 13.06 8.29
CA SER A 125 -0.35 11.89 9.12
C SER A 125 -0.96 10.68 8.42
N TYR A 126 -0.43 9.49 8.69
CA TYR A 126 -0.98 8.24 8.22
C TYR A 126 -1.38 7.38 9.41
N ARG A 127 -2.53 6.74 9.31
CA ARG A 127 -2.97 5.69 10.21
C ARG A 127 -2.75 4.34 9.55
N LEU A 128 -2.12 3.43 10.27
CA LEU A 128 -2.03 2.03 9.86
C LEU A 128 -3.34 1.31 10.21
N GLU A 129 -3.95 0.66 9.22
CA GLU A 129 -5.20 -0.07 9.37
C GLU A 129 -5.05 -1.50 8.89
N LYS A 130 -5.81 -2.41 9.51
CA LYS A 130 -5.97 -3.79 9.06
C LYS A 130 -7.23 -3.87 8.20
N LYS A 131 -7.09 -4.46 7.01
CA LYS A 131 -8.21 -4.67 6.09
C LYS A 131 -8.27 -6.15 5.72
N MET A 132 -9.43 -6.77 5.91
CA MET A 132 -9.70 -8.10 5.38
C MET A 132 -10.10 -8.00 3.91
N ILE A 133 -9.45 -8.78 3.06
CA ILE A 133 -9.76 -8.91 1.64
C ILE A 133 -9.99 -10.38 1.27
N THR A 134 -10.71 -10.62 0.19
CA THR A 134 -10.80 -11.94 -0.43
C THR A 134 -9.74 -12.05 -1.52
N VAL A 135 -8.82 -13.00 -1.39
CA VAL A 135 -7.72 -13.19 -2.37
C VAL A 135 -8.11 -14.15 -3.50
N GLY A 136 -9.07 -15.04 -3.24
CA GLY A 136 -9.58 -16.02 -4.18
C GLY A 136 -10.64 -16.90 -3.53
N CYS A 137 -11.03 -17.97 -4.21
CA CYS A 137 -12.09 -18.86 -3.76
C CYS A 137 -11.65 -20.32 -3.87
N THR A 138 -12.27 -21.19 -3.10
CA THR A 138 -12.04 -22.64 -3.16
C THR A 138 -13.35 -23.41 -3.00
N CYS A 139 -13.38 -24.65 -3.48
CA CYS A 139 -14.48 -25.58 -3.27
C CYS A 139 -14.19 -26.43 -2.04
N VAL A 140 -15.18 -26.57 -1.16
CA VAL A 140 -15.10 -27.43 0.02
C VAL A 140 -16.28 -28.38 0.07
N THR A 141 -16.06 -29.57 0.64
CA THR A 141 -17.15 -30.50 0.93
C THR A 141 -18.08 -29.92 1.99
N PRO A 142 -19.41 -30.13 1.89
CA PRO A 142 -20.36 -29.70 2.91
C PRO A 142 -20.04 -30.35 4.27
N LEU A 143 -20.37 -29.63 5.36
CA LEU A 143 -20.27 -30.19 6.70
C LEU A 143 -21.35 -31.27 6.85
N ILE A 144 -20.93 -32.54 6.87
CA ILE A 144 -21.84 -33.65 7.16
C ILE A 144 -22.06 -33.68 8.67
N GLN A 145 -23.16 -33.09 9.15
CA GLN A 145 -23.62 -33.33 10.52
C GLN A 145 -24.14 -34.77 10.58
N HIS A 146 -23.36 -35.67 11.16
CA HIS A 146 -23.90 -36.96 11.58
C HIS A 146 -24.83 -36.67 12.75
N GLN A 147 -26.13 -36.87 12.56
CA GLN A 147 -27.08 -36.90 13.67
C GLN A 147 -26.69 -38.11 14.54
N ALA A 148 -26.19 -37.82 15.74
CA ALA A 148 -25.95 -38.82 16.78
C ALA A 148 -27.27 -39.19 17.48
#